data_AF-A0A535Z753-F1
#
_entry.id   AF-A0A535Z753-F1
#
_cell.length_a   1.000
_cell.length_b   1.000
_cell.length_c   1.000
_cell.angle_alpha   90.00
_cell.angle_beta   90.00
_cell.angle_gamma   90.00
#
_symmetry.space_group_name_H-M   'P 1'
#
loop_
_entity.id
_entity.type
_entity.pdbx_description
1 polymer ?
#
loop_
_entity_poly.entity_id
_entity_poly.type
_entity_poly.pdbx_seq_one_letter_code
_entity_poly.pdbx_strand_id
1 'polypeptide(L)'
;MASPRRNDSGRRPAPSGLVMRNDAGTHEVEVSRALNQWAVTVTSLADGRMITQDFFARRWEAVARAEDFLRLLNRSEPPPGW
;
A
#
# COMPACT_ATOMS: atom_id res chain seq x y z
N MET A 1 -34.25 -27.23 -9.20
CA MET A 1 -34.08 -26.71 -7.82
C MET A 1 -33.17 -25.49 -7.90
N ALA A 2 -33.65 -24.31 -7.50
CA ALA A 2 -32.88 -23.07 -7.54
C ALA A 2 -32.46 -22.70 -6.10
N SER A 3 -31.17 -22.85 -5.81
CA SER A 3 -30.55 -22.39 -4.55
C SER A 3 -30.30 -20.87 -4.61
N PRO A 4 -30.33 -20.18 -3.46
CA PRO A 4 -30.81 -18.80 -3.37
C PRO A 4 -29.76 -17.78 -3.82
N ARG A 5 -30.25 -16.74 -4.51
CA ARG A 5 -29.51 -15.53 -4.86
C ARG A 5 -29.10 -14.82 -3.58
N ARG A 6 -27.83 -14.98 -3.20
CA ARG A 6 -27.23 -14.30 -2.06
C ARG A 6 -27.21 -12.80 -2.36
N ASN A 7 -27.84 -12.04 -1.49
CA ASN A 7 -28.01 -10.61 -1.55
C ASN A 7 -26.62 -9.92 -1.49
N ASP A 8 -26.16 -9.37 -2.61
CA ASP A 8 -24.82 -8.76 -2.78
C ASP A 8 -24.81 -7.25 -2.49
N SER A 9 -25.59 -6.83 -1.47
CA SER A 9 -25.69 -5.44 -1.00
C SER A 9 -24.55 -5.04 -0.05
N GLY A 10 -23.36 -5.59 -0.29
CA GLY A 10 -22.15 -5.36 0.50
C GLY A 10 -20.89 -5.47 -0.34
N ARG A 11 -20.88 -4.92 -1.56
CA ARG A 11 -19.68 -4.81 -2.42
C ARG A 11 -18.58 -4.02 -1.70
N ARG A 12 -17.83 -4.66 -0.81
CA ARG A 12 -16.46 -4.26 -0.47
C ARG A 12 -15.60 -4.68 -1.66
N PRO A 13 -15.02 -3.76 -2.44
CA PRO A 13 -13.97 -4.16 -3.36
C PRO A 13 -12.74 -4.50 -2.53
N ALA A 14 -12.37 -5.77 -2.47
CA ALA A 14 -10.98 -6.15 -2.29
C ALA A 14 -10.77 -7.41 -3.14
N PRO A 15 -9.95 -7.32 -4.19
CA PRO A 15 -8.51 -7.52 -3.96
C PRO A 15 -7.63 -6.82 -5.00
N SER A 16 -6.84 -5.78 -4.67
CA SER A 16 -5.85 -5.31 -5.66
C SER A 16 -4.63 -4.55 -5.15
N GLY A 17 -4.19 -4.78 -3.91
CA GLY A 17 -2.90 -4.25 -3.47
C GLY A 17 -2.19 -5.04 -2.38
N LEU A 18 -0.86 -5.04 -2.45
CA LEU A 18 0.01 -5.50 -1.36
C LEU A 18 0.10 -4.37 -0.35
N VAL A 19 -0.41 -4.58 0.86
CA VAL A 19 -0.32 -3.61 1.96
C VAL A 19 0.78 -4.07 2.91
N MET A 20 1.68 -3.16 3.23
CA MET A 20 2.81 -3.38 4.12
C MET A 20 2.80 -2.31 5.20
N ARG A 21 3.18 -2.68 6.42
CA ARG A 21 3.23 -1.74 7.56
C ARG A 21 4.62 -1.68 8.11
N ASN A 22 4.99 -0.50 8.58
CA ASN A 22 6.26 -0.31 9.27
C ASN A 22 6.17 -0.92 10.69
N ASP A 23 7.32 -1.23 11.29
CA ASP A 23 7.41 -1.98 12.55
C ASP A 23 6.82 -1.19 13.73
N ALA A 24 6.90 0.15 13.66
CA ALA A 24 6.30 1.04 14.64
C ALA A 24 4.77 1.15 14.51
N GLY A 25 4.15 0.58 13.46
CA GLY A 25 2.70 0.65 13.23
C GLY A 25 2.18 2.08 12.98
N THR A 26 3.06 2.97 12.54
CA THR A 26 2.81 4.41 12.31
C THR A 26 2.47 4.74 10.86
N HIS A 27 2.94 3.91 9.93
CA HIS A 27 2.86 4.14 8.50
C HIS A 27 2.43 2.86 7.78
N GLU A 28 1.68 3.03 6.71
CA GLU A 28 1.23 1.97 5.82
C GLU A 28 1.65 2.29 4.39
N VAL A 29 2.15 1.28 3.69
CA VAL A 29 2.55 1.35 2.29
C VAL A 29 1.69 0.38 1.49
N GLU A 30 0.88 0.90 0.58
CA GLU A 30 -0.01 0.14 -0.28
C GLU A 30 0.52 0.12 -1.71
N VAL A 31 0.74 -1.06 -2.27
CA VAL A 31 1.05 -1.27 -3.69
C VAL A 31 -0.19 -1.76 -4.40
N SER A 32 -0.89 -0.89 -5.14
CA SER A 32 -2.13 -1.25 -5.83
C SER A 32 -2.06 -1.03 -7.34
N ARG A 33 -2.95 -1.65 -8.09
CA ARG A 33 -3.04 -1.42 -9.54
C ARG A 33 -4.03 -0.28 -9.83
N ALA A 34 -3.54 0.82 -10.39
CA ALA A 34 -4.33 2.01 -10.70
C ALA A 34 -4.32 2.30 -12.20
N LEU A 35 -5.51 2.32 -12.81
CA LEU A 35 -5.80 2.59 -14.23
C LEU A 35 -5.09 1.66 -15.23
N ASN A 36 -3.76 1.68 -15.30
CA ASN A 36 -2.90 0.76 -16.07
C ASN A 36 -1.49 0.61 -15.50
N GLN A 37 -1.19 1.26 -14.37
CA GLN A 37 0.10 1.30 -13.71
C GLN A 37 0.01 0.69 -12.30
N TRP A 38 1.15 0.40 -11.72
CA TRP A 38 1.26 0.00 -10.31
C TRP A 38 1.57 1.25 -9.48
N ALA A 39 0.69 1.57 -8.54
CA ALA A 39 0.85 2.69 -7.63
C ALA A 39 1.41 2.19 -6.29
N VAL A 40 2.36 2.91 -5.72
CA VAL A 40 2.84 2.73 -4.34
C VAL A 40 2.38 3.96 -3.57
N THR A 41 1.52 3.79 -2.58
CA THR A 41 0.95 4.86 -1.77
C THR A 41 1.45 4.70 -0.34
N VAL A 42 2.09 5.72 0.21
CA VAL A 42 2.50 5.76 1.61
C VAL A 42 1.54 6.65 2.38
N THR A 43 0.97 6.12 3.45
CA THR A 43 -0.03 6.80 4.28
C THR A 43 0.41 6.80 5.73
N SER A 44 0.29 7.94 6.41
CA SER A 44 0.40 8.04 7.86
C SER A 44 -0.86 7.48 8.51
N LEU A 45 -0.70 6.51 9.41
CA LEU A 45 -1.84 5.86 10.07
C LEU A 45 -2.48 6.77 11.14
N ALA A 46 -1.72 7.69 11.71
CA ALA A 46 -2.19 8.56 12.79
C ALA A 46 -3.25 9.57 12.33
N ASP A 47 -3.10 10.09 11.10
CA ASP A 47 -3.99 11.11 10.54
C ASP A 47 -4.61 10.70 9.19
N GLY A 48 -4.30 9.50 8.69
CA GLY A 48 -4.77 8.99 7.42
C GLY A 48 -4.25 9.77 6.21
N ARG A 49 -3.23 10.62 6.38
CA ARG A 49 -2.73 11.46 5.30
C ARG A 49 -1.82 10.67 4.39
N MET A 50 -2.05 10.82 3.08
CA MET A 50 -1.12 10.35 2.06
C MET A 50 0.14 11.22 2.10
N ILE A 51 1.29 10.58 2.33
CA ILE A 51 2.60 11.22 2.37
C ILE A 51 3.17 11.31 0.97
N THR A 52 3.16 10.20 0.23
CA THR A 52 3.66 10.13 -1.14
C THR A 52 2.95 9.05 -1.95
N GLN A 53 2.94 9.23 -3.26
CA GLN A 53 2.43 8.24 -4.20
C GLN A 53 3.31 8.19 -5.45
N ASP A 54 3.88 7.01 -5.72
CA ASP A 54 4.74 6.75 -6.87
C ASP A 54 4.04 5.79 -7.85
N PHE A 55 4.31 5.90 -9.15
CA PHE A 55 3.73 5.05 -10.19
C PHE A 55 4.80 4.31 -11.00
N PHE A 56 4.55 3.04 -11.27
CA PHE A 56 5.48 2.12 -11.94
C PHE A 56 4.79 1.35 -13.06
N ALA A 57 5.55 1.03 -14.09
CA ALA A 57 5.05 0.23 -15.21
C ALA A 57 4.89 -1.25 -14.82
N ARG A 58 5.79 -1.77 -13.99
CA ARG A 58 5.83 -3.19 -13.60
C ARG A 58 5.56 -3.38 -12.11
N ARG A 59 4.90 -4.49 -11.77
CA ARG A 59 4.53 -4.83 -10.38
C ARG A 59 5.73 -4.91 -9.45
N TRP A 60 6.81 -5.56 -9.91
CA TRP A 60 7.98 -5.81 -9.07
C TRP A 60 8.72 -4.52 -8.71
N GLU A 61 8.72 -3.50 -9.59
CA GLU A 61 9.32 -2.19 -9.33
C GLU A 61 8.57 -1.49 -8.19
N ALA A 62 7.24 -1.53 -8.24
CA ALA A 62 6.39 -0.99 -7.19
C ALA A 62 6.59 -1.71 -5.84
N VAL A 63 6.71 -3.04 -5.86
CA VAL A 63 6.97 -3.82 -4.64
C VAL A 63 8.35 -3.50 -4.05
N ALA A 64 9.40 -3.48 -4.88
CA ALA A 64 10.75 -3.13 -4.43
C ALA A 64 10.79 -1.73 -3.81
N ARG A 65 10.09 -0.77 -4.43
CA ARG A 65 9.98 0.59 -3.89
C ARG A 65 9.26 0.62 -2.54
N ALA A 66 8.18 -0.15 -2.40
CA ALA A 66 7.46 -0.25 -1.13
C ALA A 66 8.33 -0.82 -0.01
N GLU A 67 9.12 -1.85 -0.30
CA GLU A 67 10.10 -2.41 0.65
C GLU A 67 11.16 -1.38 1.06
N ASP A 68 11.66 -0.58 0.13
CA ASP A 68 12.61 0.49 0.43
C ASP A 68 12.00 1.59 1.31
N PHE A 69 10.73 1.96 1.08
CA PHE A 69 10.02 2.88 1.97
C PHE A 69 9.92 2.32 3.39
N LEU A 70 9.56 1.05 3.55
CA LEU A 70 9.52 0.43 4.88
C LEU A 70 10.89 0.40 5.54
N ARG A 71 11.96 0.09 4.80
CA ARG A 71 13.33 0.14 5.33
C ARG A 71 13.69 1.53 5.85
N LEU A 72 13.34 2.58 5.10
CA LEU A 72 13.56 3.96 5.51
C LEU A 72 12.72 4.34 6.73
N LEU A 73 11.44 3.95 6.77
CA LEU A 73 10.51 4.25 7.86
C LEU A 73 10.80 3.44 9.14
N ASN A 74 11.43 2.28 9.02
CA ASN A 74 11.88 1.46 10.14
C ASN A 74 13.27 1.86 10.64
N ARG A 75 13.95 2.78 9.95
CA ARG A 75 15.29 3.21 10.34
C ARG A 75 15.21 4.16 11.54
N SER A 76 15.68 3.70 12.70
CA SER A 76 15.71 4.51 13.94
C SER A 76 16.79 5.60 13.93
N GLU A 77 17.82 5.47 13.10
CA GLU A 77 18.91 6.44 12.98
C GLU A 77 18.81 7.20 11.64
N PRO A 78 18.94 8.54 11.62
CA PRO A 78 19.04 9.27 10.36
C PRO A 78 20.23 8.75 9.53
N PRO A 79 20.16 8.79 8.18
CA PRO A 79 21.31 8.49 7.34
C PRO A 79 22.53 9.29 7.81
N PRO A 80 23.71 8.67 8.01
CA PRO A 80 24.91 9.42 8.33
C PRO A 80 25.19 10.36 7.13
N GLY A 81 25.02 11.67 7.33
CA GLY A 81 25.34 12.69 6.34
C GLY A 81 24.19 13.57 5.84
N TRP A 82 23.12 13.78 6.62
CA TRP A 82 22.21 14.93 6.44
C TRP A 82 22.54 16.02 7.46
#